data_AF-C5LV46-F1
#
_entry.id   AF-C5LV46-F1
#
_cell.length_a   1.000
_cell.length_b   1.000
_cell.length_c   1.000
_cell.angle_alpha   90.00
_cell.angle_beta   90.00
_cell.angle_gamma   90.00
#
_symmetry.space_group_name_H-M   'P 1'
#
loop_
_entity.id
_entity.type
_entity.pdbx_description
1 polymer ?
#
loop_
_entity_poly.entity_id
_entity_poly.type
_entity_poly.pdbx_seq_one_letter_code
_entity_poly.pdbx_strand_id
1 'polypeptide(L)'
;MLPGSTFTVVRTCELLITLVSSIVLLGKVFNRFHYVAVAAMLIGGAIDSFATQHDDKVSKQDVQVVAGVLITFFGVALASSSQAVLVEWLYQHNIMVKKRYDHLMEISLYTTFYTCVALMLGTFLFSGDEPHYWYQALSDAIRAAPFTTWLCLIGLTMSRAVAMTSKVGVTVHSDAMFNRSLTTVRRVCQISFMAIIFHEHLCALAVFGIVLSVAASSLYAFAANLGARRSARLAAKEGATAPLLQENHVLGKTA
;
A
#
# COMPACT_ATOMS: atom_id res chain seq x y z
N MET A 1 -18.19 -8.27 -12.23
CA MET A 1 -16.83 -8.06 -11.67
C MET A 1 -15.98 -7.40 -12.74
N LEU A 2 -15.14 -6.43 -12.40
CA LEU A 2 -14.19 -5.84 -13.34
C LEU A 2 -13.20 -6.89 -13.87
N PRO A 3 -12.77 -6.80 -15.14
CA PRO A 3 -11.62 -7.58 -15.62
C PRO A 3 -10.42 -7.37 -14.68
N GLY A 4 -9.70 -8.45 -14.35
CA GLY A 4 -8.57 -8.41 -13.41
C GLY A 4 -7.47 -7.43 -13.83
N SER A 5 -7.30 -7.24 -15.14
CA SER A 5 -6.40 -6.24 -15.70
C SER A 5 -6.87 -4.81 -15.41
N THR A 6 -8.12 -4.48 -15.73
CA THR A 6 -8.70 -3.16 -15.45
C THR A 6 -8.67 -2.83 -13.96
N PHE A 7 -8.98 -3.81 -13.11
CA PHE A 7 -8.85 -3.67 -11.65
C PHE A 7 -7.40 -3.33 -11.25
N THR A 8 -6.42 -4.04 -11.80
CA THR A 8 -5.00 -3.86 -11.46
C THR A 8 -4.50 -2.50 -11.92
N VAL A 9 -4.86 -2.06 -13.13
CA VAL A 9 -4.54 -0.72 -13.67
C VAL A 9 -5.12 0.38 -12.77
N VAL A 10 -6.42 0.35 -12.47
CA VAL A 10 -7.04 1.36 -11.59
C VAL A 10 -6.39 1.35 -10.21
N ARG A 11 -5.98 0.17 -9.73
CA ARG A 11 -5.29 0.03 -8.46
C ARG A 11 -3.85 0.57 -8.48
N THR A 12 -3.18 0.68 -9.63
CA THR A 12 -1.87 1.34 -9.71
C THR A 12 -1.95 2.83 -9.38
N CYS A 13 -3.12 3.46 -9.53
CA CYS A 13 -3.35 4.84 -9.10
C CYS A 13 -3.12 5.06 -7.59
N GLU A 14 -3.12 4.01 -6.77
CA GLU A 14 -2.71 4.07 -5.35
C GLU A 14 -1.35 4.78 -5.17
N LEU A 15 -0.39 4.57 -6.09
CA LEU A 15 0.94 5.20 -6.03
C LEU A 15 0.84 6.72 -6.20
N LEU A 16 0.06 7.18 -7.18
CA LEU A 16 -0.14 8.61 -7.44
C LEU A 16 -0.93 9.28 -6.31
N ILE A 17 -2.02 8.66 -5.86
CA ILE A 17 -2.84 9.18 -4.76
C ILE A 17 -1.98 9.34 -3.50
N THR A 18 -1.17 8.32 -3.17
CA THR A 18 -0.28 8.37 -1.99
C THR A 18 0.80 9.44 -2.15
N LEU A 19 1.35 9.63 -3.35
CA LEU A 19 2.36 10.66 -3.61
C LEU A 19 1.77 12.06 -3.39
N VAL A 20 0.63 12.34 -4.02
CA VAL A 20 -0.04 13.65 -3.93
C VAL A 20 -0.48 13.94 -2.50
N SER A 21 -1.13 12.99 -1.84
CA SER A 21 -1.55 13.16 -0.43
C SER A 21 -0.34 13.30 0.51
N SER A 22 0.78 12.62 0.26
CA SER A 22 2.01 12.81 1.05
C SER A 22 2.62 14.21 0.86
N ILE A 23 2.51 14.80 -0.33
CA ILE A 23 2.96 16.17 -0.57
C ILE A 23 2.03 17.16 0.13
N VAL A 24 0.72 17.01 -0.05
CA VAL A 24 -0.29 17.99 0.41
C VAL A 24 -0.50 17.92 1.93
N LEU A 25 -0.62 16.73 2.51
CA LEU A 25 -0.97 16.55 3.93
C LEU A 25 0.25 16.48 4.84
N LEU A 26 1.36 15.92 4.37
CA LEU A 26 2.59 15.75 5.16
C LEU A 26 3.70 16.74 4.78
N GLY A 27 3.48 17.60 3.77
CA GLY A 27 4.47 18.60 3.33
C GLY A 27 5.77 18.00 2.79
N LYS A 28 5.75 16.75 2.31
CA LYS A 28 6.98 16.06 1.89
C LYS A 28 7.56 16.61 0.60
N VAL A 29 8.89 16.74 0.59
CA VAL A 29 9.65 17.15 -0.59
C VAL A 29 10.28 15.92 -1.26
N PHE A 30 9.79 15.56 -2.44
CA PHE A 30 10.33 14.47 -3.24
C PHE A 30 11.36 14.97 -4.26
N ASN A 31 12.48 14.27 -4.38
CA ASN A 31 13.48 14.53 -5.42
C ASN A 31 13.03 13.98 -6.79
N ARG A 32 13.62 14.47 -7.90
CA ARG A 32 13.36 14.03 -9.29
C ARG A 32 13.40 12.51 -9.47
N PHE A 33 14.32 11.83 -8.80
CA PHE A 33 14.42 10.36 -8.84
C PHE A 33 13.19 9.64 -8.26
N HIS A 34 12.49 10.21 -7.27
CA HIS A 34 11.26 9.63 -6.75
C HIS A 34 10.14 9.69 -7.79
N TYR A 35 10.00 10.82 -8.49
CA TYR A 35 9.00 10.97 -9.55
C TYR A 35 9.26 10.01 -10.72
N VAL A 36 10.53 9.87 -11.14
CA VAL A 36 10.91 8.90 -12.18
C VAL A 36 10.62 7.47 -11.74
N ALA A 37 10.93 7.12 -10.49
CA ALA A 37 10.65 5.80 -9.94
C ALA A 37 9.13 5.52 -9.89
N VAL A 38 8.32 6.47 -9.42
CA VAL A 38 6.85 6.32 -9.39
C VAL A 38 6.28 6.16 -10.80
N ALA A 39 6.73 6.97 -11.77
CA ALA A 39 6.31 6.82 -13.16
C ALA A 39 6.68 5.45 -13.74
N ALA A 40 7.90 4.98 -13.50
CA ALA A 40 8.36 3.67 -13.94
C ALA A 40 7.57 2.51 -13.27
N MET A 41 7.20 2.63 -11.98
CA MET A 41 6.33 1.65 -11.31
C MET A 41 4.93 1.60 -11.91
N LEU A 42 4.35 2.75 -12.28
CA LEU A 42 3.04 2.82 -12.92
C LEU A 42 3.06 2.14 -14.30
N ILE A 43 4.10 2.44 -15.09
CA ILE A 43 4.30 1.84 -16.41
C ILE A 43 4.52 0.33 -16.27
N GLY A 44 5.41 -0.11 -15.37
CA GLY A 44 5.65 -1.53 -15.11
C GLY A 44 4.39 -2.27 -14.69
N GLY A 45 3.63 -1.70 -13.74
CA GLY A 45 2.35 -2.27 -13.29
C GLY A 45 1.28 -2.32 -14.38
N ALA A 46 1.23 -1.34 -15.29
CA ALA A 46 0.34 -1.37 -16.44
C ALA A 46 0.75 -2.46 -17.44
N ILE A 47 2.05 -2.56 -17.77
CA ILE A 47 2.60 -3.58 -18.67
C ILE A 47 2.30 -4.99 -18.12
N ASP A 48 2.57 -5.24 -16.84
CA ASP A 48 2.27 -6.52 -16.18
C ASP A 48 0.78 -6.85 -16.27
N SER A 49 -0.07 -5.85 -16.07
CA SER A 49 -1.52 -5.99 -16.11
C SER A 49 -2.07 -6.27 -17.51
N PHE A 50 -1.44 -5.76 -18.57
CA PHE A 50 -1.80 -6.06 -19.95
C PHE A 50 -1.24 -7.41 -20.40
N ALA A 51 -0.02 -7.74 -19.98
CA ALA A 51 0.64 -8.99 -20.32
C ALA A 51 -0.01 -10.23 -19.69
N THR A 52 -0.75 -10.05 -18.60
CA THR A 52 -1.50 -11.10 -17.90
C THR A 52 -2.97 -11.19 -18.34
N GLN A 53 -3.41 -10.42 -19.34
CA GLN A 53 -4.69 -10.67 -19.99
C GLN A 53 -4.61 -11.92 -20.86
N HIS A 54 -4.94 -13.08 -20.30
CA HIS A 54 -5.43 -14.18 -21.11
C HIS A 54 -6.91 -13.93 -21.38
N ASP A 55 -7.21 -13.61 -22.64
CA ASP A 55 -8.56 -13.68 -23.20
C ASP A 55 -9.11 -15.08 -22.92
N ASP A 56 -10.18 -15.15 -22.12
CA ASP A 56 -11.39 -15.90 -22.45
C ASP A 56 -12.41 -15.82 -21.30
N LYS A 57 -13.66 -15.48 -21.66
CA LYS A 57 -14.91 -15.60 -20.86
C LYS A 57 -15.34 -14.48 -19.91
N VAL A 58 -14.95 -13.22 -20.09
CA VAL A 58 -15.82 -12.12 -19.60
C VAL A 58 -16.77 -11.75 -20.73
N SER A 59 -17.76 -12.63 -20.91
CA SER A 59 -18.91 -12.39 -21.78
C SER A 59 -19.44 -10.98 -21.54
N LYS A 60 -19.65 -10.26 -22.64
CA LYS A 60 -20.30 -8.95 -22.73
C LYS A 60 -21.68 -9.04 -22.07
N GLN A 61 -21.72 -8.82 -20.77
CA GLN A 61 -22.89 -8.39 -20.07
C GLN A 61 -22.57 -6.95 -19.71
N ASP A 62 -23.38 -5.99 -20.19
CA ASP A 62 -23.27 -4.54 -19.94
C ASP A 62 -23.44 -4.20 -18.45
N VAL A 63 -22.64 -4.83 -17.61
CA VAL A 63 -22.62 -4.74 -16.16
C VAL A 63 -21.61 -3.65 -15.83
N GLN A 64 -22.14 -2.43 -15.74
CA GLN A 64 -21.59 -1.24 -15.09
C GLN A 64 -20.06 -1.24 -14.88
N VAL A 65 -19.28 -1.32 -15.96
CA VAL A 65 -17.82 -1.22 -15.90
C VAL A 65 -17.41 0.06 -15.17
N VAL A 66 -18.14 1.16 -15.42
CA VAL A 66 -17.98 2.43 -14.72
C VAL A 66 -18.18 2.31 -13.20
N ALA A 67 -19.24 1.65 -12.73
CA ALA A 67 -19.46 1.46 -11.30
C ALA A 67 -18.35 0.61 -10.68
N GLY A 68 -17.88 -0.44 -11.37
CA GLY A 68 -16.71 -1.21 -10.95
C GLY A 68 -15.46 -0.34 -10.82
N VAL A 69 -15.18 0.50 -11.82
CA VAL A 69 -14.02 1.41 -11.81
C VAL A 69 -14.13 2.38 -10.64
N LEU A 70 -15.30 2.98 -10.43
CA LEU A 70 -15.55 3.91 -9.32
C LEU A 70 -15.37 3.23 -7.96
N ILE A 71 -15.93 2.03 -7.76
CA ILE A 71 -15.76 1.25 -6.52
C ILE A 71 -14.29 0.90 -6.30
N THR A 72 -13.56 0.53 -7.35
CA THR A 72 -12.14 0.20 -7.24
C THR A 72 -11.31 1.43 -6.91
N PHE A 73 -11.60 2.56 -7.56
CA PHE A 73 -10.89 3.81 -7.33
C PHE A 73 -11.15 4.38 -5.94
N PHE A 74 -12.42 4.60 -5.57
CA PHE A 74 -12.78 5.19 -4.28
C PHE A 74 -12.67 4.19 -3.12
N GLY A 75 -13.22 2.98 -3.31
CA GLY A 75 -13.30 1.97 -2.26
C GLY A 75 -11.99 1.24 -1.98
N VAL A 76 -11.12 1.07 -2.99
CA VAL A 76 -9.84 0.37 -2.80
C VAL A 76 -8.67 1.35 -2.83
N ALA A 77 -8.48 2.07 -3.94
CA ALA A 77 -7.26 2.85 -4.14
C ALA A 77 -7.19 4.05 -3.18
N LEU A 78 -8.22 4.90 -3.17
CA LEU A 78 -8.27 6.09 -2.32
C LEU A 78 -8.32 5.73 -0.84
N ALA A 79 -9.21 4.82 -0.45
CA ALA A 79 -9.35 4.39 0.95
C ALA A 79 -8.04 3.79 1.49
N SER A 80 -7.38 2.90 0.73
CA SER A 80 -6.13 2.30 1.15
C SER A 80 -5.02 3.35 1.26
N SER A 81 -4.83 4.19 0.24
CA SER A 81 -3.81 5.24 0.25
C SER A 81 -4.00 6.22 1.42
N SER A 82 -5.24 6.64 1.66
CA SER A 82 -5.60 7.53 2.77
C SER A 82 -5.29 6.90 4.12
N GLN A 83 -5.57 5.60 4.31
CA GLN A 83 -5.21 4.88 5.53
C GLN A 83 -3.70 4.93 5.80
N ALA A 84 -2.87 4.67 4.77
CA ALA A 84 -1.41 4.68 4.95
C ALA A 84 -0.87 6.07 5.32
N VAL A 85 -1.39 7.11 4.67
CA VAL A 85 -1.00 8.51 4.95
C VAL A 85 -1.48 8.94 6.33
N LEU A 86 -2.68 8.55 6.74
CA LEU A 86 -3.22 8.84 8.07
C LEU A 86 -2.38 8.19 9.17
N VAL A 87 -1.97 6.93 8.98
CA VAL A 87 -1.05 6.25 9.91
C VAL A 87 0.25 7.03 10.02
N GLU A 88 0.84 7.42 8.90
CA GLU A 88 2.08 8.21 8.93
C GLU A 88 1.88 9.56 9.65
N TRP A 89 0.78 10.26 9.38
CA TRP A 89 0.43 11.54 10.00
C TRP A 89 0.34 11.42 11.53
N LEU A 90 -0.34 10.39 12.05
CA LEU A 90 -0.47 10.14 13.50
C LEU A 90 0.90 9.99 14.20
N TYR A 91 1.85 9.36 13.51
CA TYR A 91 3.21 9.18 14.04
C TYR A 91 4.10 10.42 13.87
N GLN A 92 3.90 11.23 12.83
CA GLN A 92 4.63 12.49 12.67
C GLN A 92 4.22 13.53 13.73
N HIS A 93 2.94 13.57 14.11
CA HIS A 93 2.42 14.50 15.11
C HIS A 93 2.58 14.02 16.57
N ASN A 94 3.39 12.98 16.84
CA ASN A 94 3.64 12.42 18.17
C ASN A 94 2.37 12.01 18.95
N ILE A 95 1.24 11.79 18.27
CA ILE A 95 0.02 11.24 18.89
C ILE A 95 0.28 9.79 19.33
N MET A 96 1.15 9.08 18.58
CA MET A 96 1.64 7.76 18.94
C MET A 96 3.18 7.76 19.03
N VAL A 97 3.71 7.39 20.20
CA VAL A 97 5.16 7.39 20.46
C VAL A 97 5.83 6.21 19.76
N LYS A 98 6.76 6.48 18.83
CA LYS A 98 7.48 5.48 18.01
C LYS A 98 8.24 4.37 18.77
N LYS A 99 8.37 4.44 20.10
CA LYS A 99 9.31 3.60 20.87
C LYS A 99 8.79 2.24 21.33
N ARG A 100 7.49 1.93 21.22
CA ARG A 100 6.96 0.60 21.60
C ARG A 100 6.27 -0.12 20.44
N TYR A 101 6.68 -1.37 20.20
CA TYR A 101 6.03 -2.29 19.27
C TYR A 101 4.56 -2.58 19.64
N ASP A 102 4.21 -2.40 20.92
CA ASP A 102 2.84 -2.55 21.43
C ASP A 102 1.84 -1.70 20.65
N HIS A 103 2.21 -0.47 20.27
CA HIS A 103 1.33 0.42 19.49
C HIS A 103 1.08 -0.09 18.07
N LEU A 104 2.04 -0.81 17.46
CA LEU A 104 1.85 -1.41 16.13
C LEU A 104 0.81 -2.54 16.19
N MET A 105 0.88 -3.38 17.22
CA MET A 105 -0.12 -4.43 17.46
C MET A 105 -1.48 -3.83 17.82
N GLU A 106 -1.51 -2.77 18.62
CA GLU A 106 -2.73 -2.08 19.04
C GLU A 106 -3.47 -1.45 17.84
N ILE A 107 -2.76 -0.75 16.95
CA ILE A 107 -3.35 -0.23 15.70
C ILE A 107 -3.88 -1.37 14.84
N SER A 108 -3.11 -2.47 14.71
CA SER A 108 -3.53 -3.64 13.93
C SER A 108 -4.79 -4.28 14.51
N LEU A 109 -4.88 -4.37 15.83
CA LEU A 109 -6.02 -4.92 16.56
C LEU A 109 -7.26 -4.03 16.38
N TYR A 110 -7.16 -2.72 16.63
CA TYR A 110 -8.29 -1.80 16.43
C TYR A 110 -8.74 -1.77 14.96
N THR A 111 -7.79 -1.72 14.02
CA THR A 111 -8.12 -1.75 12.59
C THR A 111 -8.86 -3.03 12.23
N THR A 112 -8.42 -4.19 12.74
CA THR A 112 -9.08 -5.48 12.48
C THR A 112 -10.46 -5.54 13.11
N PHE A 113 -10.61 -5.05 14.35
CA PHE A 113 -11.89 -4.99 15.04
C PHE A 113 -12.90 -4.12 14.29
N TYR A 114 -12.54 -2.88 13.95
CA TYR A 114 -13.43 -1.99 13.20
C TYR A 114 -13.70 -2.51 11.78
N THR A 115 -12.74 -3.19 11.15
CA THR A 115 -12.98 -3.87 9.86
C THR A 115 -14.00 -4.99 10.01
N CYS A 116 -13.94 -5.78 11.08
CA CYS A 116 -14.92 -6.83 11.36
C CYS A 116 -16.33 -6.23 11.53
N VAL A 117 -16.46 -5.18 12.34
CA VAL A 117 -17.73 -4.47 12.54
C VAL A 117 -18.25 -3.90 11.21
N ALA A 118 -17.39 -3.25 10.42
CA ALA A 118 -17.77 -2.70 9.12
C ALA A 118 -18.18 -3.79 8.11
N LEU A 119 -17.53 -4.96 8.13
CA LEU A 119 -17.91 -6.10 7.31
C LEU A 119 -19.25 -6.70 7.76
N MET A 120 -19.50 -6.83 9.06
CA MET A 120 -20.81 -7.29 9.55
C MET A 120 -21.92 -6.32 9.14
N LEU A 121 -21.71 -5.02 9.33
CA LEU A 121 -22.66 -3.99 8.88
C LEU A 121 -22.83 -3.99 7.36
N GLY A 122 -21.73 -4.10 6.60
CA GLY A 122 -21.78 -4.14 5.15
C GLY A 122 -22.50 -5.37 4.62
N THR A 123 -22.22 -6.56 5.17
CA THR A 123 -22.94 -7.78 4.79
C THR A 123 -24.41 -7.73 5.20
N PHE A 124 -24.75 -7.12 6.34
CA PHE A 124 -26.14 -6.91 6.75
C PHE A 124 -26.90 -5.95 5.81
N LEU A 125 -26.26 -4.84 5.40
CA LEU A 125 -26.89 -3.81 4.56
C LEU A 125 -26.94 -4.17 3.07
N PHE A 126 -26.01 -5.00 2.59
CA PHE A 126 -25.81 -5.29 1.16
C PHE A 126 -25.92 -6.78 0.81
N SER A 127 -26.49 -7.64 1.67
CA SER A 127 -26.62 -9.08 1.39
C SER A 127 -27.47 -9.43 0.17
N GLY A 128 -28.14 -8.47 -0.46
CA GLY A 128 -28.99 -8.70 -1.65
C GLY A 128 -30.32 -9.39 -1.31
N ASP A 129 -30.33 -10.24 -0.28
CA ASP A 129 -31.52 -10.80 0.35
C ASP A 129 -32.11 -9.84 1.39
N GLU A 130 -33.42 -9.99 1.66
CA GLU A 130 -34.09 -9.24 2.72
C GLU A 130 -33.29 -9.36 4.04
N PRO A 131 -32.97 -8.24 4.72
CA PRO A 131 -32.03 -8.20 5.85
C PRO A 131 -32.45 -9.09 7.03
N HIS A 132 -33.71 -9.53 7.05
CA HIS A 132 -34.27 -10.44 8.04
C HIS A 132 -33.73 -11.89 7.91
N TYR A 133 -33.22 -12.26 6.72
CA TYR A 133 -32.65 -13.58 6.45
C TYR A 133 -31.12 -13.64 6.57
N TRP A 134 -30.44 -12.51 6.81
CA TRP A 134 -28.97 -12.45 6.90
C TRP A 134 -28.40 -13.48 7.89
N TYR A 135 -29.03 -13.61 9.06
CA TYR A 135 -28.59 -14.57 10.08
C TYR A 135 -28.75 -16.03 9.62
N GLN A 136 -29.86 -16.34 8.92
CA GLN A 136 -30.11 -17.69 8.40
C GLN A 136 -29.14 -18.03 7.28
N ALA A 137 -28.95 -17.12 6.31
CA ALA A 137 -27.99 -17.29 5.22
C ALA A 137 -26.55 -17.51 5.74
N LEU A 138 -26.15 -16.76 6.76
CA LEU A 138 -24.85 -16.94 7.42
C LEU A 138 -24.74 -18.29 8.13
N SER A 139 -25.78 -18.69 8.88
CA SER A 139 -25.82 -19.96 9.60
C SER A 139 -25.74 -21.15 8.65
N ASP A 140 -26.49 -21.10 7.55
CA ASP A 140 -26.51 -22.15 6.53
C ASP A 140 -25.18 -22.23 5.79
N ALA A 141 -24.55 -21.10 5.47
CA ALA A 141 -23.21 -21.06 4.88
C ALA A 141 -22.15 -21.67 5.82
N ILE A 142 -22.22 -21.39 7.12
CA ILE A 142 -21.31 -21.96 8.14
C ILE A 142 -21.48 -23.47 8.24
N ARG A 143 -22.72 -23.97 8.22
CA ARG A 143 -23.04 -25.40 8.31
C ARG A 143 -22.67 -26.17 7.04
N ALA A 144 -22.84 -25.55 5.87
CA ALA A 144 -22.53 -26.16 4.58
C ALA A 144 -21.03 -26.07 4.24
N ALA A 145 -20.24 -25.24 4.92
CA ALA A 145 -18.84 -25.04 4.61
C ALA A 145 -17.99 -26.30 4.89
N PRO A 146 -17.28 -26.85 3.89
CA PRO A 146 -16.40 -27.99 4.09
C PRO A 146 -15.20 -27.60 4.97
N PHE A 147 -14.57 -28.58 5.62
CA PHE A 147 -13.40 -28.38 6.48
C PHE A 147 -12.25 -27.64 5.77
N THR A 148 -12.06 -27.86 4.47
CA THR A 148 -11.07 -27.16 3.65
C THR A 148 -11.32 -25.65 3.57
N THR A 149 -12.58 -25.22 3.59
CA THR A 149 -12.94 -23.79 3.62
C THR A 149 -12.54 -23.16 4.95
N TRP A 150 -12.76 -23.87 6.06
CA TRP A 150 -12.33 -23.42 7.39
C TRP A 150 -10.81 -23.30 7.49
N LEU A 151 -10.07 -24.30 7.01
CA LEU A 151 -8.60 -24.22 6.97
C LEU A 151 -8.12 -23.05 6.11
N CYS A 152 -8.74 -22.81 4.96
CA CYS A 152 -8.42 -21.68 4.10
C CYS A 152 -8.70 -20.33 4.79
N LEU A 153 -9.83 -20.20 5.48
CA LEU A 153 -10.19 -19.00 6.24
C LEU A 153 -9.21 -18.72 7.39
N ILE A 154 -8.80 -19.75 8.13
CA ILE A 154 -7.79 -19.61 9.19
C ILE A 154 -6.44 -19.17 8.58
N GLY A 155 -6.00 -19.81 7.49
CA GLY A 155 -4.77 -19.41 6.81
C GLY A 155 -4.82 -17.97 6.27
N LEU A 156 -5.96 -17.58 5.68
CA LEU A 156 -6.18 -16.22 5.19
C LEU A 156 -6.19 -15.19 6.31
N THR A 157 -6.83 -15.46 7.45
CA THR A 157 -6.89 -14.55 8.59
C THR A 157 -5.51 -14.35 9.23
N MET A 158 -4.75 -15.43 9.46
CA MET A 158 -3.38 -15.34 9.96
C MET A 158 -2.47 -14.57 8.99
N SER A 159 -2.54 -14.89 7.68
CA SER A 159 -1.77 -14.19 6.65
C SER A 159 -2.10 -12.69 6.59
N ARG A 160 -3.39 -12.34 6.72
CA ARG A 160 -3.86 -10.95 6.74
C ARG A 160 -3.39 -10.19 7.97
N ALA A 161 -3.43 -10.80 9.15
CA ALA A 161 -2.94 -10.18 10.39
C ALA A 161 -1.45 -9.83 10.28
N VAL A 162 -0.63 -10.76 9.82
CA VAL A 162 0.81 -10.53 9.57
C VAL A 162 0.99 -9.41 8.54
N ALA A 163 0.29 -9.48 7.41
CA ALA A 163 0.41 -8.47 6.36
C ALA A 163 0.02 -7.06 6.82
N MET A 164 -1.00 -6.92 7.67
CA MET A 164 -1.43 -5.62 8.20
C MET A 164 -0.40 -5.05 9.17
N THR A 165 0.07 -5.85 10.14
CA THR A 165 1.09 -5.42 11.09
C THR A 165 2.40 -5.05 10.37
N SER A 166 2.84 -5.82 9.37
CA SER A 166 4.01 -5.47 8.56
C SER A 166 3.81 -4.17 7.78
N LYS A 167 2.64 -3.94 7.17
CA LYS A 167 2.34 -2.70 6.45
C LYS A 167 2.38 -1.47 7.35
N VAL A 168 1.78 -1.56 8.53
CA VAL A 168 1.82 -0.47 9.52
C VAL A 168 3.27 -0.25 9.95
N GLY A 169 4.00 -1.32 10.30
CA GLY A 169 5.42 -1.23 10.67
C GLY A 169 6.29 -0.51 9.62
N VAL A 170 6.17 -0.87 8.35
CA VAL A 170 6.89 -0.20 7.25
C VAL A 170 6.52 1.28 7.17
N THR A 171 5.23 1.61 7.29
CA THR A 171 4.74 3.00 7.22
C THR A 171 5.33 3.85 8.36
N VAL A 172 5.47 3.27 9.55
CA VAL A 172 5.99 3.96 10.74
C VAL A 172 7.51 4.16 10.68
N HIS A 173 8.24 3.16 10.19
CA HIS A 173 9.72 3.18 10.13
C HIS A 173 10.29 3.86 8.88
N SER A 174 9.56 3.84 7.77
CA SER A 174 10.00 4.44 6.50
C SER A 174 9.05 5.57 6.13
N ASP A 175 7.99 5.25 5.37
CA ASP A 175 6.88 6.14 5.08
C ASP A 175 5.75 5.43 4.30
N ALA A 176 4.63 6.12 4.12
CA ALA A 176 3.48 5.66 3.35
C ALA A 176 3.85 5.36 1.88
N MET A 177 4.73 6.15 1.26
CA MET A 177 5.12 5.94 -0.14
C MET A 177 6.05 4.73 -0.33
N PHE A 178 6.99 4.49 0.59
CA PHE A 178 7.83 3.29 0.59
C PHE A 178 7.02 2.02 0.86
N ASN A 179 5.99 2.10 1.72
CA ASN A 179 5.03 1.00 1.85
C ASN A 179 4.37 0.68 0.50
N ARG A 180 3.97 1.70 -0.28
CA ARG A 180 3.37 1.47 -1.61
C ARG A 180 4.35 0.91 -2.63
N SER A 181 5.60 1.35 -2.64
CA SER A 181 6.60 0.74 -3.52
C SER A 181 6.80 -0.74 -3.18
N LEU A 182 6.87 -1.12 -1.90
CA LEU A 182 6.94 -2.52 -1.48
C LEU A 182 5.70 -3.33 -1.87
N THR A 183 4.50 -2.73 -1.88
CA THR A 183 3.31 -3.45 -2.38
C THR A 183 3.40 -3.77 -3.87
N THR A 184 4.12 -2.96 -4.66
CA THR A 184 4.38 -3.23 -6.08
C THR A 184 5.34 -4.41 -6.22
N VAL A 185 6.43 -4.42 -5.46
CA VAL A 185 7.37 -5.57 -5.40
C VAL A 185 6.65 -6.84 -4.98
N ARG A 186 5.77 -6.77 -3.98
CA ARG A 186 4.97 -7.92 -3.54
C ARG A 186 4.13 -8.50 -4.69
N ARG A 187 3.47 -7.68 -5.51
CA ARG A 187 2.65 -8.15 -6.64
C ARG A 187 3.52 -8.88 -7.66
N VAL A 188 4.66 -8.29 -8.01
CA VAL A 188 5.64 -8.91 -8.90
C VAL A 188 6.09 -10.27 -8.37
N CYS A 189 6.47 -10.35 -7.09
CA CYS A 189 6.84 -11.63 -6.48
C CYS A 189 5.69 -12.65 -6.53
N GLN A 190 4.45 -12.22 -6.26
CA GLN A 190 3.28 -13.11 -6.33
C GLN A 190 3.08 -13.68 -7.73
N ILE A 191 3.19 -12.84 -8.78
CA ILE A 191 3.08 -13.28 -10.17
C ILE A 191 4.20 -14.29 -10.49
N SER A 192 5.44 -14.00 -10.12
CA SER A 192 6.57 -14.90 -10.34
C SER A 192 6.40 -16.24 -9.60
N PHE A 193 5.97 -16.22 -8.33
CA PHE A 193 5.74 -17.44 -7.55
C PHE A 193 4.61 -18.29 -8.14
N MET A 194 3.52 -17.67 -8.59
CA MET A 194 2.42 -18.37 -9.25
C MET A 194 2.90 -19.05 -10.53
N ALA A 195 3.65 -18.35 -11.37
CA ALA A 195 4.21 -18.92 -12.59
C ALA A 195 5.13 -20.13 -12.33
N ILE A 196 5.95 -20.07 -11.26
CA ILE A 196 6.86 -21.17 -10.90
C ILE A 196 6.08 -22.37 -10.34
N ILE A 197 5.13 -22.13 -9.41
CA ILE A 197 4.40 -23.21 -8.72
C ILE A 197 3.42 -23.90 -9.66
N PHE A 198 2.73 -23.14 -10.51
CA PHE A 198 1.71 -23.65 -11.42
C PHE A 198 2.25 -23.96 -12.83
N HIS A 199 3.56 -23.80 -13.04
CA HIS A 199 4.21 -23.98 -14.34
C HIS A 199 3.52 -23.19 -15.48
N GLU A 200 3.01 -21.99 -15.18
CA GLU A 200 2.38 -21.12 -16.17
C GLU A 200 3.43 -20.40 -17.02
N HIS A 201 3.15 -20.27 -18.32
CA HIS A 201 4.03 -19.55 -19.25
C HIS A 201 3.86 -18.04 -19.09
N LEU A 202 4.92 -17.35 -18.66
CA LEU A 202 4.97 -15.89 -18.64
C LEU A 202 5.32 -15.33 -20.02
N CYS A 203 4.53 -14.39 -20.51
CA CYS A 203 4.85 -13.62 -21.71
C CYS A 203 6.14 -12.79 -21.49
N ALA A 204 6.95 -12.60 -22.54
CA ALA A 204 8.14 -11.74 -22.49
C ALA A 204 7.81 -10.30 -22.03
N LEU A 205 6.60 -9.82 -22.35
CA LEU A 205 6.10 -8.52 -21.90
C LEU A 205 5.91 -8.46 -20.37
N ALA A 206 5.42 -9.55 -19.76
CA ALA A 206 5.28 -9.64 -18.30
C ALA A 206 6.65 -9.67 -17.61
N VAL A 207 7.63 -10.35 -18.20
CA VAL A 207 9.00 -10.35 -17.67
C VAL A 207 9.60 -8.94 -17.69
N PHE A 208 9.37 -8.19 -18.76
CA PHE A 208 9.82 -6.79 -18.86
C PHE A 208 9.15 -5.89 -17.81
N GLY A 209 7.84 -6.00 -17.61
CA GLY A 209 7.12 -5.23 -16.60
C GLY A 209 7.58 -5.55 -15.16
N ILE A 210 7.84 -6.83 -14.87
CA ILE A 210 8.43 -7.31 -13.61
C ILE A 210 9.80 -6.65 -13.37
N VAL A 211 10.70 -6.72 -14.35
CA VAL A 211 12.06 -6.16 -14.22
C VAL A 211 11.99 -4.65 -14.04
N LEU A 212 11.15 -3.96 -14.82
CA LEU A 212 10.95 -2.51 -14.72
C LEU A 212 10.43 -2.11 -13.33
N SER A 213 9.43 -2.83 -12.80
CA SER A 213 8.84 -2.57 -11.48
C SER A 213 9.85 -2.76 -10.34
N VAL A 214 10.71 -3.79 -10.42
CA VAL A 214 11.78 -4.05 -9.45
C VAL A 214 12.88 -2.98 -9.53
N ALA A 215 13.31 -2.62 -10.74
CA ALA A 215 14.30 -1.57 -10.96
C ALA A 215 13.80 -0.22 -10.46
N ALA A 216 12.54 0.12 -10.73
CA ALA A 216 11.90 1.34 -10.25
C ALA A 216 11.81 1.38 -8.72
N SER A 217 11.48 0.25 -8.08
CA SER A 217 11.45 0.13 -6.62
C SER A 217 12.83 0.29 -5.98
N SER A 218 13.86 -0.25 -6.62
CA SER A 218 15.25 -0.07 -6.21
C SER A 218 15.70 1.37 -6.36
N LEU A 219 15.32 2.04 -7.46
CA LEU A 219 15.59 3.45 -7.68
C LEU A 219 14.90 4.34 -6.64
N TYR A 220 13.66 4.03 -6.26
CA TYR A 220 12.95 4.74 -5.20
C TYR A 220 13.69 4.61 -3.86
N ALA A 221 14.09 3.38 -3.47
CA ALA A 221 14.84 3.14 -2.24
C ALA A 221 16.19 3.88 -2.23
N PHE A 222 16.88 3.91 -3.37
CA PHE A 222 18.12 4.65 -3.54
C PHE A 222 17.91 6.17 -3.41
N ALA A 223 16.85 6.72 -4.02
CA ALA A 223 16.51 8.13 -3.94
C ALA A 223 16.21 8.57 -2.49
N ALA A 224 15.52 7.72 -1.72
CA ALA A 224 15.25 7.96 -0.30
C ALA A 224 16.56 8.03 0.52
N ASN A 225 17.49 7.09 0.28
CA ASN A 225 18.80 7.07 0.94
C ASN A 225 19.66 8.30 0.59
N LEU A 226 19.64 8.76 -0.66
CA LEU A 226 20.32 9.99 -1.07
C LEU A 226 19.74 11.22 -0.35
N GLY A 227 18.41 11.30 -0.24
CA GLY A 227 17.73 12.36 0.51
C GLY A 227 18.18 12.39 1.98
N ALA A 228 18.13 11.24 2.66
CA ALA A 228 18.55 11.11 4.06
C ALA A 228 20.02 11.53 4.27
N ARG A 229 20.93 11.09 3.38
CA ARG A 229 22.35 11.48 3.44
C ARG A 229 22.56 12.97 3.23
N ARG A 230 21.78 13.60 2.35
CA ARG A 230 21.87 15.05 2.10
C ARG A 230 21.38 15.85 3.30
N SER A 231 20.24 15.47 3.88
CA SER A 231 19.70 16.12 5.08
C SER A 231 20.62 15.96 6.29
N ALA A 232 21.20 14.76 6.50
CA ALA A 232 22.16 14.53 7.57
C ALA A 232 23.44 15.37 7.41
N ARG A 233 23.94 15.54 6.17
CA ARG A 233 25.08 16.43 5.88
C ARG A 233 24.77 17.91 6.11
N LEU A 234 23.55 18.35 5.79
CA LEU A 234 23.11 19.73 6.05
C LEU A 234 22.97 19.99 7.54
N ALA A 235 22.30 19.09 8.28
CA ALA A 235 22.20 19.17 9.74
C ALA A 235 23.57 19.12 10.45
N ALA A 236 24.53 18.33 9.93
CA ALA A 236 25.89 18.32 10.45
C ALA A 236 26.64 19.64 10.16
N LYS A 237 26.39 20.30 9.02
CA LYS A 237 26.95 21.62 8.72
C LYS A 237 26.32 22.74 9.55
N GLU A 238 25.01 22.69 9.78
CA GLU A 238 24.28 23.63 10.65
C GLU A 238 24.66 23.44 12.13
N GLY A 239 24.78 22.19 12.59
CA GLY A 239 25.28 21.86 13.92
C GLY A 239 26.75 22.22 14.14
N ALA A 240 27.58 22.19 13.10
CA ALA A 240 28.98 22.64 13.15
C ALA A 240 29.13 24.17 13.06
N THR A 241 28.14 24.90 12.53
CA THR A 241 28.15 26.38 12.49
C THR A 241 27.54 27.03 13.74
N ALA A 242 26.70 26.30 14.48
CA ALA A 242 26.19 26.74 15.79
C ALA A 242 27.29 27.09 16.82
N PRO A 243 28.35 26.29 17.03
CA PRO A 243 29.44 26.66 17.94
C PRO A 243 30.33 27.78 17.40
N LEU A 244 30.54 27.88 16.08
CA LEU A 244 31.34 28.95 15.47
C LEU A 244 30.68 30.34 15.55
N LEU A 245 29.35 30.40 15.49
CA LEU A 245 28.62 31.66 15.73
C LEU A 245 28.62 32.05 17.20
N GLN A 246 28.59 31.08 18.11
CA GLN A 246 28.68 31.32 19.55
C GLN A 246 30.08 31.81 19.95
N GLU A 247 31.14 31.25 19.35
CA GLU A 247 32.52 31.67 19.56
C GLU A 247 32.81 33.07 18.98
N ASN A 248 32.31 33.38 17.78
CA ASN A 248 32.42 34.72 17.19
C ASN A 248 31.59 35.78 17.94
N HIS A 249 30.46 35.41 18.55
CA HIS A 249 29.66 36.34 19.37
C HIS A 249 30.28 36.60 20.76
N VAL A 250 31.15 35.70 21.25
CA VAL A 250 31.95 35.91 22.46
C VAL A 250 33.18 36.77 22.14
N LEU A 251 33.83 36.56 20.99
CA LEU A 251 34.99 37.35 20.53
C LEU A 251 34.61 38.76 20.02
N GLY A 252 33.37 38.97 19.55
CA GLY A 252 32.87 40.28 19.09
C GLY A 252 32.43 41.25 20.18
N LYS A 253 32.58 40.90 21.47
CA LYS A 253 32.26 41.79 22.62
C LYS A 253 33.48 42.38 23.33
N THR A 254 34.68 42.16 22.79
CA THR A 254 35.92 42.79 23.27
C THR A 254 36.61 43.50 22.12
N ALA A 255 36.06 44.65 21.72
CA ALA A 255 36.75 45.68 20.95
C ALA A 255 36.16 47.04 21.33
#